data_AF-A0A1C6SRG9-F1
#
_entry.id   AF-A0A1C6SRG9-F1
#
_cell.length_a   1.000
_cell.length_b   1.000
_cell.length_c   1.000
_cell.angle_alpha   90.00
_cell.angle_beta   90.00
_cell.angle_gamma   90.00
#
_symmetry.space_group_name_H-M   'P 1'
#
loop_
_entity.id
_entity.type
_entity.pdbx_description
1 polymer ?
#
loop_
_entity_poly.entity_id
_entity_poly.type
_entity_poly.pdbx_seq_one_letter_code
_entity_poly.pdbx_strand_id
1 'polypeptide(L)'
;MHPHHLHATRAATTLATTRRHLDQAVDDEYLDRRQEARTIAAAASLQAWRPIPGPSGKGGHGDPSGRSAVDQLEPEVRAGRLARLAASTTATLTWLTTALSITITGDPLPALTAAIPILRPATSRELTLWLDEADQQIRDRLGLDPAGVDLPRVRCPRCARRALTAHTLGSRHTWTIVCTTNCVCLGPTCPCQMPIRTIGVRHVWGPDHPLVASLTTAA
;
A
#
# COMPACT_ATOMS: atom_id res chain seq x y z
N MET A 1 13.39 0.07 -21.95
CA MET A 1 12.46 0.80 -21.06
C MET A 1 13.21 1.95 -20.37
N HIS A 2 12.62 3.15 -20.28
CA HIS A 2 13.29 4.32 -19.68
C HIS A 2 13.38 4.18 -18.14
N PRO A 3 14.40 4.72 -17.45
CA PRO A 3 14.52 4.66 -15.99
C PRO A 3 13.29 5.15 -15.22
N HIS A 4 12.65 6.23 -15.67
CA HIS A 4 11.38 6.70 -15.08
C HIS A 4 10.23 5.70 -15.21
N HIS A 5 10.16 4.95 -16.31
CA HIS A 5 9.18 3.87 -16.43
C HIS A 5 9.49 2.74 -15.44
N LEU A 6 10.77 2.40 -15.25
CA LEU A 6 11.18 1.35 -14.32
C LEU A 6 10.82 1.70 -12.87
N HIS A 7 11.08 2.95 -12.46
CA HIS A 7 10.66 3.45 -11.15
C HIS A 7 9.14 3.41 -10.97
N ALA A 8 8.38 3.86 -11.98
CA ALA A 8 6.92 3.83 -11.94
C ALA A 8 6.39 2.39 -11.84
N THR A 9 6.94 1.45 -12.62
CA THR A 9 6.55 0.04 -12.58
C THR A 9 6.86 -0.58 -11.22
N ARG A 10 8.03 -0.27 -10.64
CA ARG A 10 8.39 -0.70 -9.28
C ARG A 10 7.41 -0.16 -8.25
N ALA A 11 7.12 1.15 -8.28
CA ALA A 11 6.20 1.79 -7.37
C ALA A 11 4.78 1.20 -7.47
N ALA A 12 4.26 1.03 -8.69
CA ALA A 12 2.94 0.43 -8.93
C ALA A 12 2.85 -1.01 -8.41
N THR A 13 3.87 -1.83 -8.67
CA THR A 13 3.89 -3.24 -8.23
C THR A 13 4.01 -3.35 -6.71
N THR A 14 4.79 -2.45 -6.11
CA THR A 14 4.93 -2.35 -4.65
C THR A 14 3.61 -1.96 -4.01
N LEU A 15 2.96 -0.91 -4.52
CA LEU A 15 1.66 -0.43 -4.06
C LEU A 15 0.56 -1.49 -4.21
N ALA A 16 0.57 -2.26 -5.31
CA ALA A 16 -0.39 -3.35 -5.50
C ALA A 16 -0.27 -4.42 -4.40
N THR A 17 0.95 -4.66 -3.90
CA THR A 17 1.18 -5.62 -2.81
C THR A 17 0.74 -5.04 -1.46
N THR A 18 1.09 -3.79 -1.15
CA THR A 18 0.69 -3.15 0.11
C THR A 18 -0.81 -2.88 0.19
N ARG A 19 -1.47 -2.57 -0.93
CA ARG A 19 -2.93 -2.47 -0.97
C ARG A 19 -3.61 -3.80 -0.62
N ARG A 20 -3.08 -4.95 -1.07
CA ARG A 20 -3.60 -6.26 -0.63
C ARG A 20 -3.49 -6.46 0.89
N HIS A 21 -2.39 -6.03 1.51
CA HIS A 21 -2.26 -6.05 2.96
C HIS A 21 -3.23 -5.08 3.64
N LEU A 22 -3.47 -3.91 3.05
CA LEU A 22 -4.46 -2.97 3.55
C LEU A 22 -5.88 -3.52 3.47
N ASP A 23 -6.25 -4.13 2.35
CA ASP A 23 -7.59 -4.71 2.17
C ASP A 23 -7.84 -5.82 3.20
N GLN A 24 -6.86 -6.70 3.42
CA GLN A 24 -6.91 -7.71 4.49
C GLN A 24 -7.07 -7.07 5.87
N ALA A 25 -6.26 -6.05 6.18
CA ALA A 25 -6.33 -5.37 7.47
C ALA A 25 -7.65 -4.59 7.66
N VAL A 26 -8.29 -4.12 6.58
CA VAL A 26 -9.62 -3.51 6.62
C VAL A 26 -10.68 -4.55 6.97
N ASP A 27 -10.62 -5.73 6.37
CA ASP A 27 -11.53 -6.84 6.67
C ASP A 27 -11.37 -7.29 8.14
N ASP A 28 -10.13 -7.41 8.61
CA ASP A 28 -9.83 -7.75 10.02
C ASP A 28 -10.38 -6.67 10.98
N GLU A 29 -10.12 -5.38 10.70
CA GLU A 29 -10.61 -4.26 11.52
C GLU A 29 -12.14 -4.20 11.54
N TYR A 30 -12.80 -4.63 10.46
CA TYR A 30 -14.26 -4.73 10.39
C TYR A 30 -14.79 -5.88 11.27
N LEU A 31 -14.18 -7.06 11.20
CA LEU A 31 -14.57 -8.23 11.99
C LEU A 31 -14.38 -7.98 13.49
N ASP A 32 -13.25 -7.39 13.89
CA ASP A 32 -12.96 -7.05 15.29
C ASP A 32 -14.00 -6.09 15.86
N ARG A 33 -14.35 -5.03 15.12
CA ARG A 33 -15.39 -4.08 15.55
C ARG A 33 -16.76 -4.74 15.67
N ARG A 34 -17.11 -5.61 14.72
CA ARG A 34 -18.38 -6.34 14.76
C ARG A 34 -18.44 -7.26 15.98
N GLN A 35 -17.31 -7.88 16.34
CA GLN A 35 -17.21 -8.73 17.52
C GLN A 35 -17.25 -7.94 18.83
N GLU A 36 -16.59 -6.77 18.88
CA GLU A 36 -16.66 -5.84 20.00
C GLU A 36 -18.11 -5.36 20.22
N ALA A 37 -18.80 -4.92 19.16
CA ALA A 37 -20.20 -4.49 19.23
C ALA A 37 -21.12 -5.60 19.77
N ARG A 38 -20.95 -6.84 19.30
CA ARG A 38 -21.68 -8.02 19.84
C ARG A 38 -21.42 -8.23 21.33
N THR A 39 -20.18 -8.06 21.76
CA THR A 39 -19.78 -8.24 23.17
C THR A 39 -20.40 -7.16 24.05
N ILE A 40 -20.41 -5.90 23.60
CA ILE A 40 -21.04 -4.79 24.30
C ILE A 40 -22.57 -5.00 24.38
N ALA A 41 -23.20 -5.40 23.27
CA ALA A 41 -24.64 -5.68 23.24
C ALA A 41 -25.04 -6.84 24.18
N ALA A 42 -24.22 -7.89 24.26
CA ALA A 42 -24.42 -8.99 25.20
C ALA A 42 -24.25 -8.54 26.66
N ALA A 43 -23.25 -7.71 26.96
CA ALA A 43 -23.04 -7.15 28.29
C ALA A 43 -24.19 -6.21 28.73
N ALA A 44 -24.68 -5.38 27.82
CA ALA A 44 -25.85 -4.51 28.04
C ALA A 44 -27.11 -5.35 28.34
N SER A 45 -27.30 -6.45 27.62
CA SER A 45 -28.38 -7.41 27.87
C SER A 45 -28.28 -7.99 29.28
N LEU A 46 -27.10 -8.43 29.73
CA LEU A 46 -26.90 -8.96 31.10
C LEU A 46 -27.15 -7.91 32.20
N GLN A 47 -26.80 -6.65 31.97
CA GLN A 47 -27.09 -5.56 32.92
C GLN A 47 -28.59 -5.30 33.06
N ALA A 48 -29.36 -5.42 31.98
CA ALA A 48 -30.82 -5.29 32.02
C ALA A 48 -31.51 -6.37 32.87
N TRP A 49 -30.87 -7.52 33.10
CA TRP A 49 -31.38 -8.61 33.96
C TRP A 49 -30.94 -8.52 35.42
N ARG A 50 -30.15 -7.52 35.83
CA ARG A 50 -29.72 -7.41 37.24
C ARG A 50 -30.90 -7.04 38.15
N PRO A 51 -31.19 -7.84 39.19
CA PRO A 51 -32.16 -7.46 40.22
C PRO A 51 -31.67 -6.20 40.95
N ILE A 52 -32.55 -5.22 41.18
CA ILE A 52 -32.23 -4.02 41.96
C ILE A 52 -32.05 -4.44 43.42
N PRO A 53 -30.87 -4.24 44.05
CA PRO A 53 -30.69 -4.56 45.46
C PRO A 53 -31.43 -3.51 46.32
N GLY A 54 -32.54 -3.89 46.94
CA GLY A 54 -33.27 -3.04 47.90
C GLY A 54 -34.55 -3.69 48.45
N PRO A 55 -35.05 -3.30 49.64
CA PRO A 55 -36.10 -4.04 50.38
C PRO A 55 -37.52 -3.90 49.80
N SER A 56 -37.70 -3.16 48.70
CA SER A 56 -39.01 -2.83 48.12
C SER A 56 -39.07 -3.22 46.65
N GLY A 57 -38.80 -4.50 46.35
CA GLY A 57 -38.96 -5.07 45.01
C GLY A 57 -40.43 -5.13 44.58
N LYS A 58 -41.04 -3.99 44.29
CA LYS A 58 -42.27 -3.91 43.49
C LYS A 58 -41.85 -3.68 42.04
N GLY A 59 -42.34 -4.55 41.17
CA GLY A 59 -41.99 -4.66 39.76
C GLY A 59 -41.86 -3.31 39.08
N GLY A 60 -40.61 -2.94 38.78
CA GLY A 60 -40.30 -1.87 37.85
C GLY A 60 -40.31 -2.48 36.46
N HIS A 61 -41.17 -1.95 35.60
CA HIS A 61 -41.18 -2.21 34.17
C HIS A 61 -39.74 -2.18 33.64
N GLY A 62 -39.26 -3.31 33.12
CA GLY A 62 -38.01 -3.35 32.38
C GLY A 62 -38.19 -2.48 31.14
N ASP A 63 -37.81 -1.21 31.24
CA ASP A 63 -37.89 -0.28 30.13
C ASP A 63 -37.16 -0.89 28.92
N PRO A 64 -37.71 -0.76 27.71
CA PRO A 64 -37.11 -1.31 26.49
C PRO A 64 -35.79 -0.61 26.10
N SER A 65 -35.22 0.20 26.98
CA SER A 65 -33.94 0.88 26.81
C SER A 65 -32.77 -0.09 26.59
N GLY A 66 -32.90 -1.37 26.97
CA GLY A 66 -31.92 -2.41 26.59
C GLY A 66 -31.89 -2.69 25.09
N ARG A 67 -33.03 -2.63 24.40
CA ARG A 67 -33.12 -2.87 22.95
C ARG A 67 -32.71 -1.63 22.16
N SER A 68 -33.13 -0.44 22.61
CA SER A 68 -32.67 0.81 22.01
C SER A 68 -31.21 1.12 22.32
N ALA A 69 -30.66 0.68 23.45
CA ALA A 69 -29.22 0.77 23.70
C ALA A 69 -28.47 -0.16 22.77
N VAL A 70 -28.96 -1.37 22.45
CA VAL A 70 -28.33 -2.24 21.44
C VAL A 70 -28.45 -1.65 20.02
N ASP A 71 -29.59 -1.05 19.67
CA ASP A 71 -29.78 -0.34 18.39
C ASP A 71 -29.00 1.01 18.32
N GLN A 72 -28.71 1.66 19.46
CA GLN A 72 -27.88 2.87 19.56
C GLN A 72 -26.38 2.56 19.77
N LEU A 73 -26.07 1.36 20.23
CA LEU A 73 -24.75 0.75 20.27
C LEU A 73 -24.43 0.07 18.93
N GLU A 74 -25.00 0.56 17.83
CA GLU A 74 -24.38 0.41 16.53
C GLU A 74 -23.33 1.52 16.33
N PRO A 75 -22.05 1.31 16.70
CA PRO A 75 -20.95 1.89 15.97
C PRO A 75 -20.74 1.15 14.64
N GLU A 76 -21.75 0.42 14.14
CA GLU A 76 -21.79 0.01 12.74
C GLU A 76 -21.82 1.29 11.87
N VAL A 77 -21.11 1.28 10.74
CA VAL A 77 -21.19 2.28 9.65
C VAL A 77 -20.29 3.53 9.71
N ARG A 78 -19.41 3.77 10.71
CA ARG A 78 -18.26 4.68 10.44
C ARG A 78 -17.09 3.88 9.91
N ALA A 79 -16.74 4.15 8.64
CA ALA A 79 -15.56 3.59 8.02
C ALA A 79 -14.36 3.71 8.97
N GLY A 80 -13.77 2.54 9.27
CA GLY A 80 -12.59 2.40 10.08
C GLY A 80 -11.44 3.29 9.67
N ARG A 81 -10.43 3.43 10.53
CA ARG A 81 -9.26 4.23 10.16
C ARG A 81 -8.56 3.62 8.93
N LEU A 82 -8.54 2.29 8.83
CA LEU A 82 -7.96 1.60 7.68
C LEU A 82 -8.86 1.69 6.45
N ALA A 83 -10.18 1.54 6.62
CA ALA A 83 -11.13 1.68 5.51
C ALA A 83 -11.09 3.10 4.90
N ARG A 84 -10.91 4.14 5.74
CA ARG A 84 -10.71 5.51 5.26
C ARG A 84 -9.41 5.69 4.48
N LEU A 85 -8.32 5.06 4.91
CA LEU A 85 -7.05 5.07 4.19
C LEU A 85 -7.16 4.35 2.83
N ALA A 86 -7.88 3.21 2.79
CA ALA A 86 -8.14 2.49 1.54
C ALA A 86 -8.98 3.33 0.57
N ALA A 87 -10.03 4.00 1.09
CA ALA A 87 -10.88 4.90 0.31
C ALA A 87 -10.10 6.12 -0.22
N SER A 88 -9.28 6.77 0.63
CA SER A 88 -8.48 7.91 0.20
C SER A 88 -7.43 7.52 -0.84
N THR A 89 -6.76 6.37 -0.65
CA THR A 89 -5.81 5.83 -1.63
C THR A 89 -6.49 5.58 -2.97
N THR A 90 -7.66 4.93 -2.95
CA THR A 90 -8.44 4.67 -4.18
C THR A 90 -8.87 5.96 -4.85
N ALA A 91 -9.32 6.97 -4.09
CA ALA A 91 -9.68 8.27 -4.63
C ALA A 91 -8.49 8.97 -5.32
N THR A 92 -7.30 8.94 -4.72
CA THR A 92 -6.07 9.47 -5.33
C THR A 92 -5.74 8.76 -6.64
N LEU A 93 -5.83 7.43 -6.68
CA LEU A 93 -5.56 6.66 -7.89
C LEU A 93 -6.59 6.94 -9.00
N THR A 94 -7.88 7.06 -8.65
CA THR A 94 -8.93 7.46 -9.59
C THR A 94 -8.65 8.85 -10.15
N TRP A 95 -8.31 9.82 -9.29
CA TRP A 95 -7.92 11.17 -9.75
C TRP A 95 -6.73 11.12 -10.72
N LEU A 96 -5.70 10.33 -10.43
CA LEU A 96 -4.56 10.15 -11.34
C LEU A 96 -4.98 9.58 -12.69
N THR A 97 -5.88 8.58 -12.72
CA THR A 97 -6.39 8.04 -14.00
C THR A 97 -7.14 9.09 -14.79
N THR A 98 -7.96 9.93 -14.14
CA THR A 98 -8.63 11.06 -14.79
C THR A 98 -7.64 12.10 -15.32
N ALA A 99 -6.65 12.48 -14.52
CA ALA A 99 -5.63 13.47 -14.90
C ALA A 99 -4.77 13.01 -16.10
N LEU A 100 -4.62 11.69 -16.26
CA LEU A 100 -3.89 11.08 -17.37
C LEU A 100 -4.79 10.67 -18.54
N SER A 101 -6.10 10.96 -18.48
CA SER A 101 -7.09 10.54 -19.47
C SER A 101 -7.09 9.03 -19.74
N ILE A 102 -6.88 8.23 -18.69
CA ILE A 102 -6.89 6.77 -18.74
C ILE A 102 -8.29 6.26 -18.43
N THR A 103 -8.87 5.48 -19.34
CA THR A 103 -10.16 4.82 -19.11
C THR A 103 -10.02 3.70 -18.09
N ILE A 104 -10.93 3.67 -17.10
CA ILE A 104 -10.99 2.64 -16.06
C ILE A 104 -12.34 1.90 -16.12
N THR A 105 -12.31 0.59 -15.83
CA THR A 105 -13.51 -0.27 -15.70
C THR A 105 -13.65 -0.89 -14.31
N GLY A 106 -12.78 -0.51 -13.37
CA GLY A 106 -12.70 -1.09 -12.03
C GLY A 106 -11.56 -0.44 -11.24
N ASP A 107 -10.72 -1.26 -10.59
CA ASP A 107 -9.56 -0.78 -9.84
C ASP A 107 -8.65 0.10 -10.73
N PRO A 108 -8.35 1.36 -10.33
CA PRO A 108 -7.51 2.27 -11.12
C PRO A 108 -6.04 1.83 -11.22
N LEU A 109 -5.52 1.06 -10.25
CA LEU A 109 -4.09 0.71 -10.22
C LEU A 109 -3.64 -0.18 -11.40
N PRO A 110 -4.36 -1.26 -11.77
CA PRO A 110 -4.08 -2.01 -12.98
C PRO A 110 -4.05 -1.15 -14.25
N ALA A 111 -4.98 -0.20 -14.39
CA ALA A 111 -5.04 0.68 -15.56
C ALA A 111 -3.84 1.65 -15.61
N LEU A 112 -3.48 2.25 -14.47
CA LEU A 112 -2.25 3.05 -14.34
C LEU A 112 -1.02 2.22 -14.71
N THR A 113 -0.93 1.00 -14.19
CA THR A 113 0.19 0.09 -14.42
C THR A 113 0.35 -0.23 -15.91
N ALA A 114 -0.74 -0.55 -16.59
CA ALA A 114 -0.76 -0.84 -18.02
C ALA A 114 -0.37 0.38 -18.87
N ALA A 115 -0.65 1.60 -18.41
CA ALA A 115 -0.29 2.82 -19.12
C ALA A 115 1.19 3.20 -18.99
N ILE A 116 1.91 2.74 -17.94
CA ILE A 116 3.30 3.16 -17.67
C ILE A 116 4.22 3.12 -18.90
N PRO A 117 4.27 2.06 -19.71
CA PRO A 117 5.20 1.98 -20.84
C PRO A 117 4.99 3.03 -21.92
N ILE A 118 3.76 3.57 -22.05
CA ILE A 118 3.39 4.56 -23.07
C ILE A 118 3.39 6.00 -22.55
N LEU A 119 3.49 6.20 -21.24
CA LEU A 119 3.58 7.53 -20.65
C LEU A 119 4.90 8.21 -21.03
N ARG A 120 4.88 9.56 -21.10
CA ARG A 120 6.13 10.32 -21.22
C ARG A 120 6.99 10.10 -19.98
N PRO A 121 8.34 10.03 -20.11
CA PRO A 121 9.21 9.81 -18.96
C PRO A 121 9.02 10.81 -17.81
N ALA A 122 8.76 12.08 -18.11
CA ALA A 122 8.46 13.10 -17.10
C ALA A 122 7.16 12.79 -16.34
N THR A 123 6.12 12.33 -17.04
CA THR A 123 4.86 11.91 -16.42
C THR A 123 5.06 10.67 -15.54
N SER A 124 5.86 9.70 -15.97
CA SER A 124 6.18 8.52 -15.16
C SER A 124 6.98 8.86 -13.91
N ARG A 125 7.81 9.90 -13.96
CA ARG A 125 8.50 10.43 -12.78
C ARG A 125 7.49 10.93 -11.75
N GLU A 126 6.55 11.80 -12.14
CA GLU A 126 5.53 12.32 -11.23
C GLU A 126 4.62 11.21 -10.70
N LEU A 127 4.22 10.28 -11.56
CA LEU A 127 3.44 9.11 -11.15
C LEU A 127 4.18 8.27 -10.09
N THR A 128 5.51 8.09 -10.24
CA THR A 128 6.32 7.38 -9.23
C THR A 128 6.17 8.02 -7.86
N LEU A 129 6.22 9.36 -7.77
CA LEU A 129 6.14 10.07 -6.49
C LEU A 129 4.79 9.83 -5.80
N TRP A 130 3.69 9.93 -6.56
CA TRP A 130 2.36 9.66 -6.02
C TRP A 130 2.18 8.22 -5.55
N LEU A 131 2.70 7.25 -6.31
CA LEU A 131 2.59 5.83 -5.98
C LEU A 131 3.47 5.46 -4.77
N ASP A 132 4.68 6.02 -4.68
CA ASP A 132 5.58 5.81 -3.54
C ASP A 132 5.03 6.44 -2.26
N GLU A 133 4.45 7.63 -2.35
CA GLU A 133 3.80 8.29 -1.20
C GLU A 133 2.61 7.46 -0.69
N ALA A 134 1.74 6.99 -1.59
CA ALA A 134 0.62 6.13 -1.23
C ALA A 134 1.10 4.80 -0.60
N ASP A 135 2.14 4.17 -1.15
CA ASP A 135 2.74 2.95 -0.59
C ASP A 135 3.29 3.20 0.81
N GLN A 136 4.03 4.28 1.01
CA GLN A 136 4.64 4.62 2.29
C GLN A 136 3.58 4.88 3.37
N GLN A 137 2.53 5.63 3.05
CA GLN A 137 1.43 5.89 3.99
C GLN A 137 0.76 4.59 4.47
N ILE A 138 0.58 3.62 3.58
CA ILE A 138 0.03 2.31 3.94
C ILE A 138 1.01 1.52 4.81
N ARG A 139 2.29 1.47 4.43
CA ARG A 139 3.32 0.75 5.20
C ARG A 139 3.45 1.32 6.61
N ASP A 140 3.52 2.64 6.75
CA ASP A 140 3.62 3.32 8.04
C ASP A 140 2.41 3.01 8.92
N ARG A 141 1.21 3.00 8.32
CA ARG A 141 -0.02 2.74 9.06
C ARG A 141 -0.13 1.30 9.57
N LEU A 142 0.38 0.35 8.78
CA LEU A 142 0.31 -1.09 9.05
C LEU A 142 1.59 -1.63 9.75
N GLY A 143 2.63 -0.81 9.91
CA GLY A 143 3.91 -1.25 10.46
C GLY A 143 4.66 -2.24 9.56
N LEU A 144 4.55 -2.09 8.24
CA LEU A 144 5.22 -2.97 7.28
C LEU A 144 6.66 -2.53 7.03
N ASP A 145 7.55 -3.50 6.83
CA ASP A 145 8.94 -3.25 6.43
C ASP A 145 9.01 -2.51 5.08
N PRO A 146 10.12 -1.81 4.79
CA PRO A 146 10.37 -1.21 3.47
C PRO A 146 10.27 -2.22 2.34
N ALA A 147 9.88 -1.75 1.15
CA ALA A 147 9.77 -2.59 -0.02
C ALA A 147 11.13 -3.10 -0.51
N GLY A 148 11.20 -4.39 -0.82
CA GLY A 148 12.35 -5.03 -1.48
C GLY A 148 13.32 -5.70 -0.51
N VAL A 149 14.37 -6.30 -1.06
CA VAL A 149 15.38 -7.06 -0.34
C VAL A 149 16.76 -6.47 -0.62
N ASP A 150 17.52 -6.17 0.44
CA ASP A 150 18.86 -5.65 0.28
C ASP A 150 19.82 -6.67 -0.35
N LEU A 151 20.72 -6.17 -1.20
CA LEU A 151 21.75 -6.94 -1.89
C LEU A 151 23.14 -6.56 -1.35
N PRO A 152 23.53 -7.02 -0.13
CA PRO A 152 24.74 -6.57 0.54
C PRO A 152 26.04 -6.97 -0.19
N ARG A 153 25.97 -7.94 -1.12
CA ARG A 153 27.13 -8.39 -1.90
C ARG A 153 27.31 -7.65 -3.22
N VAL A 154 26.30 -6.89 -3.67
CA VAL A 154 26.31 -6.22 -4.97
C VAL A 154 26.57 -4.72 -4.77
N ARG A 155 27.55 -4.18 -5.50
CA ARG A 155 27.90 -2.76 -5.43
C ARG A 155 27.24 -2.01 -6.58
N CYS A 156 26.78 -0.78 -6.31
CA CYS A 156 26.41 0.12 -7.38
C CYS A 156 27.65 0.45 -8.25
N PRO A 157 27.60 0.27 -9.58
CA PRO A 157 28.74 0.55 -10.45
C PRO A 157 29.25 2.00 -10.44
N ARG A 158 28.45 2.97 -9.96
CA ARG A 158 28.90 4.37 -9.81
C ARG A 158 29.38 4.71 -8.41
N CYS A 159 28.54 4.57 -7.39
CA CYS A 159 28.91 5.02 -6.04
C CYS A 159 29.73 3.98 -5.26
N ALA A 160 29.91 2.77 -5.81
CA ALA A 160 30.61 1.63 -5.20
C ALA A 160 30.05 1.15 -3.85
N ARG A 161 28.98 1.76 -3.34
CA ARG A 161 28.31 1.36 -2.09
C ARG A 161 27.48 0.08 -2.29
N ARG A 162 27.38 -0.72 -1.22
CA ARG A 162 26.56 -1.93 -1.10
C ARG A 162 25.16 -1.59 -0.60
N ALA A 163 24.47 -0.77 -1.38
CA ALA A 163 23.18 -0.21 -1.03
C ALA A 163 22.26 -0.33 -2.23
N LEU A 164 22.14 -1.58 -2.71
CA LEU A 164 21.23 -1.94 -3.77
C LEU A 164 20.09 -2.76 -3.16
N THR A 165 18.87 -2.47 -3.57
CA THR A 165 17.67 -3.19 -3.11
C THR A 165 17.00 -3.81 -4.33
N ALA A 166 16.73 -5.11 -4.26
CA ALA A 166 15.98 -5.87 -5.24
C ALA A 166 14.49 -5.76 -4.96
N HIS A 167 13.71 -5.38 -5.97
CA HIS A 167 12.26 -5.38 -5.95
C HIS A 167 11.78 -6.48 -6.89
N THR A 168 11.49 -7.65 -6.31
CA THR A 168 11.07 -8.86 -7.02
C THR A 168 9.60 -9.22 -6.77
N LEU A 169 8.85 -8.30 -6.16
CA LEU A 169 7.40 -8.43 -6.07
C LEU A 169 6.81 -8.37 -7.48
N GLY A 170 5.87 -9.27 -7.78
CA GLY A 170 5.23 -9.38 -9.10
C GLY A 170 5.95 -10.34 -10.06
N SER A 171 5.57 -10.23 -11.33
CA SER A 171 6.11 -11.03 -12.43
C SER A 171 7.56 -10.64 -12.76
N ARG A 172 8.32 -11.55 -13.37
CA ARG A 172 9.73 -11.29 -13.72
C ARG A 172 9.94 -10.00 -14.53
N HIS A 173 8.98 -9.61 -15.37
CA HIS A 173 9.08 -8.41 -16.20
C HIS A 173 8.93 -7.09 -15.42
N THR A 174 8.46 -7.12 -14.17
CA THR A 174 8.39 -5.94 -13.29
C THR A 174 9.59 -5.84 -12.35
N TRP A 175 10.47 -6.83 -12.35
CA TRP A 175 11.60 -6.88 -11.43
C TRP A 175 12.59 -5.76 -11.69
N THR A 176 13.04 -5.14 -10.62
CA THR A 176 14.03 -4.08 -10.69
C THR A 176 15.03 -4.17 -9.55
N ILE A 177 16.23 -3.62 -9.75
CA ILE A 177 17.17 -3.30 -8.68
C ILE A 177 17.34 -1.79 -8.64
N VAL A 178 17.32 -1.19 -7.44
CA VAL A 178 17.47 0.25 -7.24
C VAL A 178 18.64 0.54 -6.31
N CYS A 179 19.37 1.62 -6.55
CA CYS A 179 20.39 2.12 -5.61
C CYS A 179 19.76 3.06 -4.57
N THR A 180 19.92 2.75 -3.27
CA THR A 180 19.27 3.46 -2.16
C THR A 180 20.06 4.65 -1.61
N THR A 181 21.33 4.84 -2.00
CA THR A 181 22.16 5.97 -1.49
C THR A 181 21.90 7.31 -2.16
N ASN A 182 20.69 7.58 -2.66
CA ASN A 182 20.35 8.75 -3.49
C ASN A 182 21.32 8.97 -4.67
N CYS A 183 21.91 7.89 -5.18
CA CYS A 183 22.88 7.94 -6.26
C CYS A 183 22.18 8.14 -7.62
N VAL A 184 22.45 9.27 -8.27
CA VAL A 184 21.81 9.67 -9.55
C VAL A 184 22.72 9.53 -10.78
N CYS A 185 22.17 9.24 -11.94
CA CYS A 185 22.97 9.10 -13.16
C CYS A 185 23.53 10.44 -13.64
N LEU A 186 24.76 10.42 -14.18
CA LEU A 186 25.46 11.59 -14.74
C LEU A 186 25.34 11.71 -16.27
N GLY A 187 24.49 10.90 -16.90
CA GLY A 187 24.33 10.87 -18.36
C GLY A 187 25.21 9.82 -19.05
N PRO A 188 25.53 9.99 -20.34
CA PRO A 188 26.16 8.97 -21.17
C PRO A 188 27.46 8.38 -20.61
N THR A 189 28.27 9.17 -19.93
CA THR A 189 29.56 8.75 -19.34
C THR A 189 29.43 8.11 -17.96
N CYS A 190 28.23 8.05 -17.38
CA CYS A 190 28.03 7.50 -16.04
C CYS A 190 28.32 5.99 -16.03
N PRO A 191 29.18 5.46 -15.13
CA PRO A 191 29.52 4.04 -15.09
C PRO A 191 28.38 3.14 -14.57
N CYS A 192 27.17 3.67 -14.38
CA CYS A 192 26.02 2.96 -13.78
C CYS A 192 25.51 1.76 -14.58
N GLN A 193 25.95 1.58 -15.83
CA GLN A 193 25.54 0.47 -16.71
C GLN A 193 24.03 0.39 -17.00
N MET A 194 23.22 1.37 -16.59
CA MET A 194 21.82 1.43 -17.02
C MET A 194 21.76 1.49 -18.56
N PRO A 195 20.86 0.72 -19.21
CA PRO A 195 20.73 0.72 -20.68
C PRO A 195 20.43 2.11 -21.25
N ILE A 196 19.61 2.89 -20.54
CA ILE A 196 19.34 4.29 -20.85
C ILE A 196 19.87 5.14 -19.69
N ARG A 197 20.77 6.07 -19.99
CA ARG A 197 21.47 6.90 -19.00
C ARG A 197 20.91 8.32 -18.99
N THR A 198 19.95 8.57 -18.11
CA THR A 198 19.27 9.87 -17.98
C THR A 198 19.85 10.66 -16.82
N ILE A 199 20.33 11.88 -17.06
CA ILE A 199 20.93 12.75 -16.03
C ILE A 199 19.93 12.99 -14.88
N GLY A 200 20.42 12.93 -13.64
CA GLY A 200 19.62 13.24 -12.45
C GLY A 200 18.68 12.13 -11.98
N VAL A 201 18.56 11.02 -12.73
CA VAL A 201 17.66 9.92 -12.35
C VAL A 201 18.39 8.92 -11.46
N ARG A 202 17.76 8.51 -10.35
CA ARG A 202 18.29 7.46 -9.46
C ARG A 202 18.51 6.17 -10.23
N HIS A 203 19.61 5.48 -9.92
CA HIS A 203 19.93 4.24 -10.63
C HIS A 203 18.89 3.16 -10.39
N VAL A 204 18.41 2.61 -11.50
CA VAL A 204 17.48 1.50 -11.56
C VAL A 204 17.84 0.60 -12.74
N TRP A 205 17.85 -0.69 -12.51
CA TRP A 205 18.08 -1.71 -13.53
C TRP A 205 16.81 -2.53 -13.69
N GLY A 206 16.39 -2.73 -14.94
CA GLY A 206 15.21 -3.50 -15.29
C GLY A 206 15.50 -4.99 -15.52
N PRO A 207 14.47 -5.77 -15.87
CA PRO A 207 14.52 -7.24 -15.89
C PRO A 207 15.57 -7.83 -16.85
N ASP A 208 15.83 -7.12 -17.96
CA ASP A 208 16.78 -7.57 -18.98
C ASP A 208 18.24 -7.24 -18.63
N HIS A 209 18.48 -6.52 -17.53
CA HIS A 209 19.83 -6.17 -17.12
C HIS A 209 20.51 -7.34 -16.38
N PRO A 210 21.80 -7.64 -16.63
CA PRO A 210 22.52 -8.74 -15.98
C PRO A 210 22.41 -8.76 -14.45
N LEU A 211 22.42 -7.58 -13.81
CA LEU A 211 22.21 -7.46 -12.36
C LEU A 211 20.88 -8.07 -11.91
N VAL A 212 19.78 -7.81 -12.64
CA VAL A 212 18.45 -8.33 -12.30
C VAL A 212 18.32 -9.79 -12.73
N ALA A 213 18.85 -10.14 -13.91
CA ALA A 213 18.84 -11.52 -14.40
C ALA A 213 19.59 -12.49 -13.47
N SER A 214 20.60 -12.03 -12.73
CA SER A 214 21.33 -12.86 -11.75
C SER A 214 20.51 -13.20 -10.50
N LEU A 215 19.40 -12.50 -10.23
CA LEU A 215 18.53 -12.81 -9.08
C LEU A 215 17.82 -14.16 -9.22
N THR A 216 17.62 -14.66 -10.45
CA THR A 216 16.99 -15.97 -10.68
C THR A 216 17.94 -17.15 -10.48
N THR A 217 19.25 -16.92 -10.37
CA THR A 217 20.26 -18.00 -10.22
C THR A 217 20.61 -18.27 -8.76
N ALA A 218 20.05 -17.52 -7.82
CA ALA A 218 20.33 -17.60 -6.39
C ALA A 218 19.12 -18.04 -5.53
N ALA A 219 18.02 -18.44 -6.17
CA ALA A 219 16.86 -19.09 -5.55
C ALA A 219 16.86 -20.58 -5.93
#